data_AF-A0A829ZVI4-F1
#
_entry.id   AF-A0A829ZVI4-F1
#
_cell.length_a   1.000
_cell.length_b   1.000
_cell.length_c   1.000
_cell.angle_alpha   90.00
_cell.angle_beta   90.00
_cell.angle_gamma   90.00
#
_symmetry.space_group_name_H-M   'P 1'
#
loop_
_entity.id
_entity.type
_entity.pdbx_description
1 polymer ?
#
loop_
_entity_poly.entity_id
_entity_poly.type
_entity_poly.pdbx_seq_one_letter_code
_entity_poly.pdbx_strand_id
1 'polypeptide(L)'
;MGLDKERLLGLAYRLLEEPGWPGAADRAGQTAINTVAGIFREFSRLPAGADRLKQALSLIEALPGSPLARYSMRNQYQRILEILQVRNGRVNHPAIKELSFEELAYVIGWVSRLHRAMAAGVKASAAKVSGKDKRQKGASTREPEKTSKSGVEVIDPRWKALKDWPGFKKT
;
A
#
# COMPACT_ATOMS: atom_id res chain seq x y z
N MET A 1 11.46 6.29 19.25
CA MET A 1 11.88 7.16 18.13
C MET A 1 10.66 7.50 17.30
N GLY A 2 10.46 8.76 16.94
CA GLY A 2 9.33 9.18 16.10
C GLY A 2 9.57 8.85 14.62
N LEU A 3 8.51 8.54 13.88
CA LEU A 3 8.57 8.38 12.42
C LEU A 3 8.87 9.74 11.77
N ASP A 4 9.97 9.82 11.02
CA ASP A 4 10.28 10.95 10.16
C ASP A 4 9.40 10.92 8.89
N LYS A 5 8.19 11.46 9.03
CA LYS A 5 7.15 11.40 8.00
C LYS A 5 7.53 12.13 6.71
N GLU A 6 8.31 13.21 6.80
CA GLU A 6 8.71 13.99 5.63
C GLU A 6 9.72 13.21 4.78
N ARG A 7 10.73 12.63 5.43
CA ARG A 7 11.69 11.74 4.77
C ARG A 7 10.98 10.57 4.08
N LEU A 8 10.06 9.91 4.79
CA LEU A 8 9.34 8.74 4.27
C LEU A 8 8.38 9.10 3.13
N LEU A 9 7.73 10.27 3.20
CA LEU A 9 6.90 10.75 2.10
C LEU A 9 7.76 11.06 0.87
N GLY A 10 8.94 11.66 1.05
CA GLY A 10 9.92 11.86 -0.02
C GLY A 10 10.35 10.54 -0.67
N LEU A 11 10.56 9.49 0.13
CA LEU A 11 10.82 8.15 -0.38
C LEU A 11 9.63 7.59 -1.18
N ALA A 12 8.39 7.82 -0.74
CA ALA A 12 7.21 7.38 -1.48
C ALA A 12 7.08 8.04 -2.86
N TYR A 13 7.39 9.33 -2.98
CA TYR A 13 7.44 10.02 -4.27
C TYR A 13 8.54 9.46 -5.18
N ARG A 14 9.77 9.33 -4.66
CA ARG A 14 10.88 8.77 -5.44
C ARG A 14 10.58 7.36 -5.91
N LEU A 15 9.98 6.55 -5.04
CA LEU A 15 9.60 5.18 -5.39
C LEU A 15 8.65 5.22 -6.59
N LEU A 16 7.62 6.06 -6.60
CA LEU A 16 6.70 6.18 -7.74
C LEU A 16 7.35 6.65 -9.05
N GLU A 17 8.50 7.32 -8.98
CA GLU A 17 9.28 7.74 -10.16
C GLU A 17 10.19 6.61 -10.69
N GLU A 18 10.40 5.53 -9.93
CA GLU A 18 11.22 4.40 -10.37
C GLU A 18 10.64 3.75 -11.65
N PRO A 19 11.49 3.43 -12.63
CA PRO A 19 11.04 2.81 -13.86
C PRO A 19 10.42 1.44 -13.58
N GLY A 20 9.28 1.18 -14.21
CA GLY A 20 8.57 -0.10 -14.09
C GLY A 20 7.44 -0.11 -13.07
N TRP A 21 7.23 0.97 -12.29
CA TRP A 21 6.01 1.06 -11.48
C TRP A 21 4.78 0.92 -12.38
N PRO A 22 3.73 0.24 -11.89
CA PRO A 22 2.45 0.27 -12.56
C PRO A 22 2.04 1.71 -12.87
N GLY A 23 1.56 1.95 -14.09
CA GLY A 23 1.14 3.29 -14.49
C GLY A 23 -0.09 3.74 -13.71
N ALA A 24 -0.16 5.02 -13.35
CA ALA A 24 -1.29 5.58 -12.61
C ALA A 24 -2.65 5.32 -13.29
N ALA A 25 -2.69 5.30 -14.63
CA ALA A 25 -3.90 5.01 -15.40
C ALA A 25 -4.27 3.51 -15.46
N ASP A 26 -3.37 2.61 -15.06
CA ASP A 26 -3.59 1.17 -15.11
C ASP A 26 -4.35 0.69 -13.85
N ARG A 27 -5.60 0.26 -14.06
CA ARG A 27 -6.46 -0.29 -12.99
C ARG A 27 -5.87 -1.55 -12.35
N ALA A 28 -5.16 -2.37 -13.12
CA ALA A 28 -4.48 -3.56 -12.58
C ALA A 28 -3.33 -3.13 -11.66
N GLY A 29 -2.57 -2.12 -12.09
CA GLY A 29 -1.54 -1.47 -11.28
C GLY A 29 -2.06 -0.95 -9.95
N GLN A 30 -3.08 -0.10 -9.99
CA GLN A 30 -3.71 0.42 -8.77
C GLN A 30 -4.19 -0.69 -7.83
N THR A 31 -4.78 -1.74 -8.39
CA THR A 31 -5.26 -2.88 -7.61
C THR A 31 -4.10 -3.61 -6.94
N ALA A 32 -3.01 -3.86 -7.66
CA ALA A 32 -1.85 -4.56 -7.13
C ALA A 32 -1.20 -3.78 -5.97
N ILE A 33 -1.02 -2.47 -6.14
CA ILE A 33 -0.45 -1.59 -5.11
C ILE A 33 -1.36 -1.55 -3.87
N ASN A 34 -2.68 -1.48 -4.06
CA ASN A 34 -3.63 -1.51 -2.96
C ASN A 34 -3.61 -2.83 -2.19
N THR A 35 -3.44 -3.96 -2.89
CA THR A 35 -3.28 -5.27 -2.24
C THR A 35 -2.02 -5.31 -1.39
N VAL A 36 -0.88 -4.84 -1.91
CA VAL A 36 0.39 -4.79 -1.16
C VAL A 36 0.27 -3.86 0.05
N ALA A 37 -0.31 -2.67 -0.09
CA ALA A 37 -0.57 -1.78 1.04
C ALA A 37 -1.55 -2.40 2.06
N GLY A 38 -2.54 -3.15 1.59
CA GLY A 38 -3.48 -3.91 2.42
C GLY A 38 -2.78 -4.97 3.27
N ILE A 39 -1.78 -5.66 2.71
CA ILE A 39 -0.94 -6.62 3.45
C ILE A 39 -0.25 -5.92 4.61
N PHE A 40 0.51 -4.86 4.35
CA PHE A 40 1.17 -4.11 5.43
C PHE A 40 0.17 -3.60 6.48
N ARG A 41 -1.02 -3.16 6.06
CA ARG A 41 -2.07 -2.74 6.99
C ARG A 41 -2.54 -3.89 7.88
N GLU A 42 -2.72 -5.10 7.37
CA GLU A 42 -3.12 -6.22 8.22
C GLU A 42 -2.01 -6.59 9.20
N PHE A 43 -0.78 -6.75 8.73
CA PHE A 43 0.34 -7.12 9.60
C PHE A 43 0.60 -6.04 10.67
N SER A 44 0.25 -4.77 10.41
CA SER A 44 0.35 -3.70 11.42
C SER A 44 -0.55 -3.88 12.64
N ARG A 45 -1.64 -4.66 12.50
CA ARG A 45 -2.57 -4.99 13.59
C ARG A 45 -2.05 -6.10 14.50
N LEU A 46 -1.03 -6.83 14.06
CA LEU A 46 -0.39 -7.86 14.88
C LEU A 46 0.51 -7.22 15.94
N PRO A 47 0.67 -7.88 17.12
CA PRO A 47 1.50 -7.38 18.20
C PRO A 47 2.94 -7.15 17.74
N ALA A 48 3.54 -6.07 18.24
CA ALA A 48 4.95 -5.73 18.00
C ALA A 48 5.84 -6.78 18.68
N GLY A 49 6.34 -7.73 17.89
CA GLY A 49 7.11 -8.88 18.39
C GLY A 49 7.00 -10.10 17.48
N ALA A 50 5.92 -10.21 16.70
CA ALA A 50 5.91 -11.11 15.55
C ALA A 50 6.86 -10.57 14.47
N ASP A 51 7.46 -11.47 13.67
CA ASP A 51 8.26 -11.17 12.49
C ASP A 51 7.42 -10.53 11.35
N ARG A 52 6.61 -9.51 11.69
CA ARG A 52 5.58 -8.87 10.86
C ARG A 52 6.13 -8.44 9.51
N LEU A 53 7.34 -7.91 9.50
CA LEU A 53 8.02 -7.52 8.27
C LEU A 53 8.31 -8.71 7.37
N LYS A 54 8.94 -9.75 7.92
CA LYS A 54 9.28 -10.96 7.16
C LYS A 54 8.02 -11.65 6.67
N GLN A 55 6.97 -11.74 7.48
CA GLN A 55 5.70 -12.36 7.10
C GLN A 55 4.99 -11.57 5.99
N ALA A 56 4.87 -10.25 6.15
CA ALA A 56 4.30 -9.37 5.13
C ALA A 56 5.06 -9.48 3.80
N LEU A 57 6.40 -9.44 3.84
CA LEU A 57 7.24 -9.54 2.65
C LEU A 57 7.18 -10.92 2.00
N SER A 58 7.15 -11.99 2.79
CA SER A 58 7.01 -13.36 2.27
C SER A 58 5.66 -13.54 1.58
N LEU A 59 4.60 -12.94 2.12
CA LEU A 59 3.29 -12.95 1.48
C LEU A 59 3.28 -12.14 0.17
N ILE A 60 3.93 -10.98 0.17
CA ILE A 60 4.06 -10.13 -1.04
C ILE A 60 4.86 -10.86 -2.12
N GLU A 61 5.94 -11.55 -1.76
CA GLU A 61 6.75 -12.38 -2.66
C GLU A 61 5.95 -13.51 -3.29
N ALA A 62 4.99 -14.06 -2.55
CA ALA A 62 4.13 -15.14 -3.03
C ALA A 62 2.94 -14.63 -3.88
N LEU A 63 2.63 -13.33 -3.89
CA LEU A 63 1.46 -12.76 -4.59
C LEU A 63 1.32 -13.15 -6.08
N PRO A 64 2.38 -13.22 -6.90
CA PRO A 64 2.26 -13.63 -8.30
C PRO A 64 1.66 -15.04 -8.50
N GLY A 65 1.79 -15.91 -7.50
CA GLY A 65 1.20 -17.25 -7.46
C GLY A 65 -0.17 -17.32 -6.76
N SER A 66 -0.67 -16.20 -6.25
CA SER A 66 -1.94 -16.14 -5.52
C SER A 66 -3.16 -16.23 -6.46
N PRO A 67 -4.34 -16.62 -5.95
CA PRO A 67 -5.59 -16.57 -6.72
C PRO A 67 -6.00 -15.14 -7.17
N LEU A 68 -5.37 -14.11 -6.60
CA LEU A 68 -5.56 -12.71 -7.01
C LEU A 68 -4.75 -12.34 -8.26
N ALA A 69 -3.75 -13.13 -8.64
CA ALA A 69 -2.85 -12.86 -9.75
C ALA A 69 -3.41 -13.37 -11.10
N ARG A 70 -4.57 -12.87 -11.50
CA ARG A 70 -5.14 -13.15 -12.84
C ARG A 70 -4.33 -12.43 -13.93
N TYR A 71 -3.98 -13.12 -15.02
CA TYR A 71 -3.23 -12.62 -16.20
C TYR A 71 -2.44 -11.32 -16.00
N SER A 72 -3.06 -10.14 -16.19
CA SER A 72 -2.39 -8.84 -16.07
C SER A 72 -1.87 -8.53 -14.67
N MET A 73 -2.55 -8.98 -13.61
CA MET A 73 -2.16 -8.77 -12.21
C MET A 73 -0.86 -9.47 -11.84
N ARG A 74 -0.58 -10.64 -12.42
CA ARG A 74 0.67 -11.38 -12.15
C ARG A 74 1.88 -10.52 -12.49
N ASN A 75 1.86 -9.90 -13.67
CA ASN A 75 2.93 -9.02 -14.13
C ASN A 75 3.04 -7.77 -13.25
N GLN A 76 1.92 -7.22 -12.76
CA GLN A 76 1.96 -6.08 -11.83
C GLN A 76 2.61 -6.45 -10.50
N TYR A 77 2.30 -7.61 -9.94
CA TYR A 77 2.95 -8.08 -8.72
C TYR A 77 4.45 -8.32 -8.94
N GLN A 78 4.84 -8.92 -10.06
CA GLN A 78 6.26 -9.10 -10.41
C GLN A 78 7.00 -7.78 -10.51
N ARG A 79 6.44 -6.78 -11.19
CA ARG A 79 7.02 -5.42 -11.27
C ARG A 79 7.19 -4.80 -9.88
N ILE A 80 6.18 -4.89 -9.02
CA ILE A 80 6.29 -4.37 -7.65
C ILE A 80 7.41 -5.09 -6.88
N LEU A 81 7.55 -6.41 -7.04
CA LEU A 81 8.63 -7.18 -6.41
C LEU A 81 10.02 -6.79 -6.94
N GLU A 82 10.15 -6.55 -8.24
CA GLU A 82 11.39 -6.10 -8.87
C GLU A 82 11.80 -4.73 -8.34
N ILE A 83 10.87 -3.80 -8.23
CA ILE A 83 11.15 -2.43 -7.76
C ILE A 83 11.47 -2.42 -6.28
N LEU A 84 10.68 -3.10 -5.45
CA LEU A 84 10.98 -3.22 -4.02
C LEU A 84 12.20 -4.12 -3.77
N GLN A 85 12.71 -4.80 -4.81
CA GLN A 85 13.76 -5.82 -4.75
C GLN A 85 13.53 -6.81 -3.61
N VAL A 86 12.29 -7.28 -3.48
CA VAL A 86 11.91 -8.23 -2.42
C VAL A 86 12.40 -9.61 -2.80
N ARG A 87 13.23 -10.21 -1.94
CA ARG A 87 13.70 -11.59 -2.07
C ARG A 87 13.84 -12.22 -0.69
N ASN A 88 13.38 -13.45 -0.53
CA ASN A 88 13.46 -14.23 0.71
C ASN A 88 12.90 -13.46 1.92
N GLY A 89 11.78 -12.76 1.75
CA GLY A 89 11.14 -11.97 2.81
C GLY A 89 11.95 -10.75 3.28
N ARG A 90 12.87 -10.23 2.45
CA ARG A 90 13.66 -9.02 2.71
C ARG A 90 13.59 -8.05 1.54
N VAL A 91 13.64 -6.76 1.84
CA VAL A 91 13.72 -5.66 0.87
C VAL A 91 15.19 -5.37 0.61
N ASN A 92 15.64 -5.47 -0.64
CA ASN A 92 17.04 -5.17 -1.00
C ASN A 92 17.23 -3.80 -1.66
N HIS A 93 16.15 -3.06 -1.88
CA HIS A 93 16.20 -1.79 -2.57
C HIS A 93 17.01 -0.75 -1.77
N PRO A 94 18.00 -0.07 -2.39
CA PRO A 94 19.01 0.72 -1.67
C PRO A 94 18.43 1.82 -0.78
N ALA A 95 17.32 2.43 -1.20
CA ALA A 95 16.68 3.51 -0.46
C ALA A 95 15.73 3.07 0.66
N ILE A 96 15.29 1.79 0.68
CA ILE A 96 14.24 1.32 1.60
C ILE A 96 14.61 0.03 2.36
N LYS A 97 15.79 -0.56 2.11
CA LYS A 97 16.26 -1.83 2.73
C LYS A 97 16.43 -1.76 4.26
N GLU A 98 16.70 -0.57 4.81
CA GLU A 98 16.97 -0.36 6.25
C GLU A 98 15.75 0.13 7.01
N LEU A 99 14.60 0.26 6.33
CA LEU A 99 13.39 0.76 6.95
C LEU A 99 12.76 -0.27 7.89
N SER A 100 12.23 0.21 9.01
CA SER A 100 11.41 -0.60 9.90
C SER A 100 10.11 -1.03 9.20
N PHE A 101 9.40 -1.98 9.82
CA PHE A 101 8.07 -2.37 9.35
C PHE A 101 7.12 -1.16 9.24
N GLU A 102 7.09 -0.31 10.26
CA GLU A 102 6.24 0.87 10.35
C GLU A 102 6.61 1.90 9.27
N GLU A 103 7.90 2.10 9.03
CA GLU A 103 8.40 2.98 7.98
C GLU A 103 8.01 2.47 6.59
N LEU A 104 8.22 1.17 6.31
CA LEU A 104 7.80 0.54 5.04
C LEU A 104 6.29 0.60 4.85
N ALA A 105 5.50 0.25 5.88
CA ALA A 105 4.05 0.33 5.84
C ALA A 105 3.57 1.77 5.55
N TYR A 106 4.24 2.76 6.12
CA TYR A 106 3.97 4.17 5.85
C TYR A 106 4.28 4.55 4.39
N VAL A 107 5.46 4.21 3.88
CA VAL A 107 5.89 4.48 2.51
C VAL A 107 4.92 3.83 1.51
N ILE A 108 4.69 2.52 1.62
CA ILE A 108 3.81 1.76 0.72
C ILE A 108 2.36 2.27 0.81
N GLY A 109 1.89 2.63 2.01
CA GLY A 109 0.58 3.24 2.20
C GLY A 109 0.44 4.58 1.47
N TRP A 110 1.49 5.40 1.45
CA TRP A 110 1.49 6.65 0.69
C TRP A 110 1.60 6.43 -0.81
N VAL A 111 2.42 5.48 -1.27
CA VAL A 111 2.51 5.08 -2.68
C VAL A 111 1.13 4.73 -3.23
N SER A 112 0.35 3.92 -2.49
CA SER A 112 -1.05 3.58 -2.86
C SER A 112 -1.95 4.81 -3.01
N ARG A 113 -1.86 5.77 -2.08
CA ARG A 113 -2.65 7.02 -2.10
C ARG A 113 -2.25 7.95 -3.23
N LEU A 114 -0.95 8.16 -3.42
CA LEU A 114 -0.39 9.01 -4.46
C LEU A 114 -0.70 8.44 -5.84
N HIS A 115 -0.56 7.13 -6.04
CA HIS A 115 -0.94 6.46 -7.27
C HIS A 115 -2.42 6.69 -7.61
N ARG A 116 -3.30 6.58 -6.60
CA ARG A 116 -4.74 6.87 -6.78
C ARG A 116 -5.01 8.33 -7.12
N ALA A 117 -4.29 9.26 -6.49
CA ALA A 117 -4.43 10.69 -6.76
C ALA A 117 -4.01 11.01 -8.20
N MET A 118 -2.90 10.44 -8.68
CA MET A 118 -2.44 10.59 -10.06
C MET A 118 -3.43 9.99 -11.06
N ALA A 119 -4.03 8.84 -10.76
CA ALA A 119 -5.08 8.24 -11.58
C ALA A 119 -6.31 9.16 -11.73
N ALA A 120 -6.58 9.98 -10.70
CA ALA A 120 -7.65 10.98 -10.70
C ALA A 120 -7.23 12.32 -11.34
N GLY A 121 -6.04 12.41 -11.96
CA GLY A 121 -5.55 13.62 -12.62
C GLY A 121 -4.88 14.63 -11.69
N VAL A 122 -4.64 14.30 -10.42
CA VAL A 122 -3.88 15.16 -9.50
C VAL A 122 -2.39 15.03 -9.82
N LYS A 123 -1.74 16.14 -10.21
CA LYS A 123 -0.30 16.16 -10.39
C LYS A 123 0.39 15.92 -9.04
N ALA A 124 1.08 14.80 -8.92
CA ALA A 124 1.94 14.50 -7.79
C ALA A 124 3.23 15.32 -7.92
N SER A 125 3.22 16.59 -7.48
CA SER A 125 4.45 17.36 -7.35
C SER A 125 4.97 17.27 -5.92
N ALA A 126 6.18 16.76 -5.73
CA ALA A 126 6.91 16.76 -4.46
C ALA A 126 7.29 18.18 -3.95
N ALA A 127 6.86 19.24 -4.65
CA ALA A 127 7.16 20.62 -4.31
C ALA A 127 6.24 21.15 -3.21
N LYS A 128 6.82 21.34 -2.01
CA LYS A 128 6.28 22.02 -0.81
C LYS A 128 5.17 21.29 -0.06
N VAL A 129 5.58 20.37 0.81
CA VAL A 129 4.89 20.19 2.11
C VAL A 129 5.29 21.35 3.02
N SER A 130 4.80 22.55 2.69
CA SER A 130 4.78 23.68 3.61
C SER A 130 3.42 23.65 4.29
N GLY A 131 3.39 23.43 5.59
CA GLY A 131 2.17 23.49 6.39
C GLY A 131 1.39 24.77 6.12
N LYS A 132 0.11 24.61 5.78
CA LYS A 132 -0.92 25.61 6.08
C LYS A 132 -2.29 24.99 5.93
N ASP A 133 -3.00 24.96 7.06
CA ASP A 133 -4.45 24.92 7.14
C ASP A 133 -5.09 25.71 6.00
N LYS A 134 -5.97 25.05 5.25
CA LYS A 134 -7.04 25.75 4.54
C LYS A 134 -8.31 24.91 4.54
N ARG A 135 -9.01 25.06 5.67
CA ARG A 135 -10.46 24.93 5.79
C ARG A 135 -11.10 25.75 4.66
N GLN A 136 -11.73 25.09 3.68
CA GLN A 136 -12.74 25.73 2.83
C GLN A 136 -14.07 25.03 3.01
N LYS A 137 -14.93 25.72 3.74
CA LYS A 137 -16.38 25.59 3.75
C LYS A 137 -16.89 25.80 2.32
N GLY A 138 -17.76 24.91 1.87
CA GLY A 138 -18.64 25.10 0.73
C GLY A 138 -19.89 24.25 0.96
N ALA A 139 -20.95 24.89 1.42
CA ALA A 139 -22.20 24.27 1.80
C ALA A 139 -22.96 23.75 0.57
N SER A 140 -23.50 22.54 0.67
CA SER A 140 -24.75 22.20 -0.01
C SER A 140 -25.56 21.28 0.89
N THR A 141 -26.61 21.88 1.45
CA THR A 141 -27.61 21.31 2.34
C THR A 141 -28.35 20.17 1.66
N ARG A 142 -28.31 18.98 2.26
CA ARG A 142 -29.41 18.00 2.28
C ARG A 142 -29.28 17.17 3.58
N GLU A 143 -30.05 17.58 4.58
CA GLU A 143 -30.37 16.83 5.80
C GLU A 143 -31.51 15.81 5.53
N PRO A 144 -31.88 14.92 6.47
CA PRO A 144 -31.04 13.96 7.19
C PRO A 144 -31.71 12.55 7.24
N GLU A 145 -31.20 11.68 8.12
CA GLU A 145 -31.76 10.38 8.58
C GLU A 145 -31.46 9.11 7.74
N LYS A 146 -30.53 8.30 8.26
CA LYS A 146 -30.88 7.16 9.11
C LYS A 146 -29.66 6.62 9.87
N THR A 147 -29.74 6.79 11.18
CA THR A 147 -29.32 5.88 12.25
C THR A 147 -28.54 4.62 11.87
N SER A 148 -27.29 4.60 12.36
CA SER A 148 -26.69 3.54 13.18
C SER A 148 -26.96 2.09 12.77
N LYS A 149 -25.90 1.39 12.32
CA LYS A 149 -25.62 0.00 12.74
C LYS A 149 -24.19 -0.40 12.42
N SER A 150 -23.50 -0.77 13.50
CA SER A 150 -22.42 -1.77 13.62
C SER A 150 -21.24 -1.68 12.68
N GLY A 151 -20.04 -1.58 13.28
CA GLY A 151 -18.78 -1.95 12.67
C GLY A 151 -18.78 -3.41 12.23
N VAL A 152 -19.33 -3.65 11.05
CA VAL A 152 -18.96 -4.79 10.24
C VAL A 152 -17.63 -4.38 9.64
N GLU A 153 -16.54 -4.97 10.12
CA GLU A 153 -15.31 -5.01 9.36
C GLU A 153 -15.71 -5.48 7.95
N VAL A 154 -15.71 -4.55 6.99
CA VAL A 154 -15.81 -4.88 5.58
C VAL A 154 -14.55 -5.68 5.30
N ILE A 155 -14.62 -6.99 5.52
CA ILE A 155 -13.58 -7.92 5.13
C ILE A 155 -13.51 -7.77 3.61
N ASP A 156 -12.48 -7.08 3.14
CA ASP A 156 -12.20 -6.97 1.72
C ASP A 156 -12.21 -8.41 1.17
N PRO A 157 -13.07 -8.75 0.21
CA PRO A 157 -13.18 -10.12 -0.30
C PRO A 157 -11.84 -10.65 -0.84
N ARG A 158 -10.91 -9.77 -1.22
CA ARG A 158 -9.52 -10.13 -1.57
C ARG A 158 -8.75 -10.63 -0.37
N TRP A 159 -8.99 -10.04 0.79
CA TRP A 159 -8.36 -10.42 2.04
C TRP A 159 -8.83 -11.79 2.51
N LYS A 160 -10.13 -12.08 2.35
CA LYS A 160 -10.66 -13.43 2.57
C LYS A 160 -9.98 -14.45 1.64
N ALA A 161 -9.91 -14.15 0.35
CA ALA A 161 -9.24 -15.02 -0.62
C ALA A 161 -7.75 -15.24 -0.33
N LEU A 162 -7.05 -14.24 0.22
CA LEU A 162 -5.66 -14.40 0.68
C LEU A 162 -5.57 -15.27 1.93
N LYS A 163 -6.40 -15.03 2.94
CA LYS A 163 -6.42 -15.83 4.19
C LYS A 163 -6.75 -17.31 3.94
N ASP A 164 -7.59 -17.59 2.97
CA ASP A 164 -7.98 -18.95 2.59
C ASP A 164 -6.92 -19.65 1.71
N TRP A 165 -5.96 -18.91 1.15
CA TRP A 165 -4.92 -19.45 0.26
C TRP A 165 -3.78 -20.13 1.06
N PRO A 166 -3.34 -21.35 0.68
CA PRO A 166 -2.28 -22.06 1.39
C PRO A 166 -0.94 -21.30 1.51
N GLY A 167 -0.64 -20.39 0.58
CA GLY A 167 0.55 -19.54 0.65
C GLY A 167 0.55 -18.57 1.82
N PHE A 168 -0.63 -18.10 2.25
CA PHE A 168 -0.80 -17.22 3.41
C PHE A 168 -0.68 -17.97 4.74
N LYS A 169 -1.06 -19.25 4.79
CA LYS A 169 -0.98 -20.06 6.01
C LYS A 169 0.44 -20.53 6.34
N LYS A 170 1.37 -20.42 5.38
CA LYS A 170 2.77 -20.83 5.51
C LYS A 170 3.73 -19.67 5.81
N THR A 171 3.24 -18.42 5.80
CA THR A 171 3.97 -17.19 6.14
C THR A 171 3.68 -16.79 7.58
#